data_AF-A0A8J7Q2C3-F1
#
_entry.id   AF-A0A8J7Q2C3-F1
#
_cell.length_a   1.000
_cell.length_b   1.000
_cell.length_c   1.000
_cell.angle_alpha   90.00
_cell.angle_beta   90.00
_cell.angle_gamma   90.00
#
_symmetry.space_group_name_H-M   'P 1'
#
loop_
_entity.id
_entity.type
_entity.pdbx_description
1 polymer ?
#
loop_
_entity_poly.entity_id
_entity_poly.type
_entity_poly.pdbx_seq_one_letter_code
_entity_poly.pdbx_strand_id
1 'polypeptide(L)'
;MAVVPFTPEMLTEKLRKQVIGSLVKKSNDLDWPRAEEFTQNAALKILETHGRDPIMLRSSLLNYWLTAAYYLFLEERRRAKTLRNNWGDPLREYDDNGEGRTAVEIPDEKGARPDQELFDKLKVDGLNMMGRVISKMKGDCREVLTVYTRQRGGDLAEGVKPHEILNITRQNYDVKVHRCKKKLRDLLEKKSWFRENRDLMLS
;
A
#
# COMPACT_ATOMS: atom_id res chain seq x y z
N MET A 1 -4.45 -3.57 26.46
CA MET A 1 -3.47 -2.56 25.98
C MET A 1 -4.18 -1.23 25.94
N ALA A 2 -3.63 -0.20 26.59
CA ALA A 2 -4.19 1.14 26.51
C ALA A 2 -3.97 1.69 25.09
N VAL A 3 -5.04 2.14 24.44
CA VAL A 3 -4.97 2.78 23.12
C VAL A 3 -4.57 4.23 23.37
N VAL A 4 -3.35 4.58 22.96
CA VAL A 4 -2.85 5.96 23.09
C VAL A 4 -3.24 6.71 21.82
N PRO A 5 -3.91 7.88 21.92
CA PRO A 5 -4.18 8.71 20.77
C PRO A 5 -2.85 9.13 20.14
N PHE A 6 -2.72 8.91 18.83
CA PHE A 6 -1.56 9.35 18.06
C PHE A 6 -1.54 10.87 18.02
N THR A 7 -0.41 11.52 18.23
CA THR A 7 -0.31 12.94 17.85
C THR A 7 0.97 13.20 17.04
N PRO A 8 0.95 14.15 16.10
CA PRO A 8 2.13 14.50 15.31
C PRO A 8 3.35 14.91 16.14
N GLU A 9 3.14 15.51 17.31
CA GLU A 9 4.18 15.89 18.27
C GLU A 9 4.95 14.69 18.84
N MET A 10 4.41 13.47 18.70
CA MET A 10 5.11 12.23 19.06
C MET A 10 6.28 11.91 18.13
N LEU A 11 6.46 12.64 17.01
CA LEU A 11 7.66 12.59 16.17
C LEU A 11 8.83 13.37 16.79
N THR A 12 9.37 12.82 17.88
CA THR A 12 10.57 13.35 18.52
C THR A 12 11.76 13.34 17.56
N GLU A 13 12.77 14.18 17.82
CA GLU A 13 13.99 14.22 17.00
C GLU A 13 14.71 12.86 16.95
N LYS A 14 14.75 12.14 18.08
CA LYS A 14 15.30 10.78 18.16
C LYS A 14 14.53 9.81 17.27
N LEU A 15 13.20 9.85 17.30
CA LEU A 15 12.35 9.01 16.45
C LEU A 15 12.50 9.38 14.98
N ARG A 16 12.58 10.68 14.65
CA ARG A 16 12.81 11.18 13.29
C ARG A 16 14.11 10.62 12.71
N LYS A 17 15.22 10.71 13.44
CA LYS A 17 16.51 10.13 13.02
C LYS A 17 16.42 8.60 12.78
N GLN A 18 15.65 7.88 13.59
CA GLN A 18 15.41 6.44 13.40
C GLN A 18 14.56 6.14 12.16
N VAL A 19 13.50 6.92 11.91
CA VAL A 19 12.65 6.80 10.73
C VAL A 19 13.47 7.04 9.48
N ILE A 20 14.21 8.15 9.42
CA ILE A 20 15.05 8.50 8.28
C ILE A 20 16.10 7.40 8.02
N GLY A 21 16.85 7.00 9.05
CA GLY A 21 17.86 5.94 8.90
C GLY A 21 17.26 4.60 8.44
N SER A 22 16.02 4.31 8.83
CA SER A 22 15.29 3.11 8.36
C SER A 22 14.80 3.26 6.92
N LEU A 23 14.42 4.47 6.50
CA LEU A 23 13.95 4.77 5.15
C LEU A 23 15.10 4.68 4.14
N VAL A 24 16.25 5.26 4.46
CA VAL A 24 17.49 5.16 3.67
C VAL A 24 17.94 3.70 3.52
N LYS A 25 17.87 2.89 4.59
CA LYS A 25 18.19 1.45 4.51
C LYS A 25 17.19 0.66 3.65
N LYS A 26 15.93 1.09 3.59
CA LYS A 26 14.88 0.41 2.81
C LYS A 26 14.91 0.75 1.33
N SER A 27 15.46 1.91 0.97
CA SER A 27 15.48 2.41 -0.40
C SER A 27 16.91 2.80 -0.78
N ASN A 28 17.55 2.00 -1.63
CA ASN A 28 18.90 2.29 -2.14
C ASN A 28 19.01 3.63 -2.89
N ASP A 29 17.88 4.20 -3.31
CA ASP A 29 17.79 5.44 -4.08
C ASP A 29 17.47 6.67 -3.23
N LEU A 30 17.49 6.56 -1.89
CA LEU A 30 17.25 7.68 -0.97
C LEU A 30 18.51 8.10 -0.22
N ASP A 31 18.83 9.38 -0.32
CA ASP A 31 19.76 10.07 0.55
C ASP A 31 19.06 10.65 1.78
N TRP A 32 19.86 11.04 2.77
CA TRP A 32 19.38 11.50 4.07
C TRP A 32 18.48 12.74 3.97
N PRO A 33 18.83 13.82 3.23
CA PRO A 33 18.00 15.02 3.14
C PRO A 33 16.62 14.74 2.57
N ARG A 34 16.55 13.90 1.53
CA ARG A 34 15.28 13.56 0.89
C ARG A 34 14.42 12.64 1.75
N ALA A 35 15.05 11.73 2.50
CA ALA A 35 14.36 10.93 3.50
C ALA A 35 13.76 11.79 4.64
N GLU A 36 14.46 12.86 5.02
CA GLU A 36 13.96 13.84 5.98
C GLU A 36 12.75 14.60 5.42
N GLU A 37 12.81 15.05 4.16
CA GLU A 37 11.71 15.72 3.49
C GLU A 37 10.43 14.87 3.49
N PHE A 38 10.50 13.58 3.12
CA PHE A 38 9.34 12.69 3.20
C PHE A 38 8.82 12.48 4.62
N THR A 39 9.73 12.46 5.60
CA THR A 39 9.35 12.32 7.01
C THR A 39 8.62 13.56 7.51
N GLN A 40 9.04 14.76 7.08
CA GLN A 40 8.37 16.03 7.41
C GLN A 40 7.02 16.16 6.68
N ASN A 41 6.97 15.83 5.39
CA ASN A 41 5.72 15.83 4.61
C ASN A 41 4.70 14.82 5.15
N ALA A 42 5.15 13.68 5.68
CA ALA A 42 4.29 12.74 6.37
C ALA A 42 3.67 13.36 7.63
N ALA A 43 4.45 14.14 8.39
CA ALA A 43 3.93 14.85 9.58
C ALA A 43 2.86 15.88 9.22
N LEU A 44 3.07 16.66 8.15
CA LEU A 44 2.08 17.62 7.66
C LEU A 44 0.77 16.94 7.23
N LYS A 45 0.88 15.87 6.43
CA LYS A 45 -0.30 15.12 5.96
C LYS A 45 -1.07 14.46 7.11
N ILE A 46 -0.35 13.99 8.13
CA ILE A 46 -1.00 13.42 9.32
C ILE A 46 -1.62 14.51 10.19
N LEU A 47 -1.02 15.70 10.33
CA LEU A 47 -1.64 16.86 11.00
C LEU A 47 -2.99 17.20 10.36
N GLU A 48 -3.05 17.30 9.03
CA GLU A 48 -4.29 17.58 8.29
C GLU A 48 -5.36 16.51 8.51
N THR A 49 -4.95 15.24 8.56
CA THR A 49 -5.87 14.11 8.71
C THR A 49 -6.34 13.96 10.17
N HIS A 50 -5.44 14.15 11.13
CA HIS A 50 -5.74 14.05 12.56
C HIS A 50 -6.68 15.17 13.03
N GLY A 51 -6.61 16.36 12.43
CA GLY A 51 -7.56 17.43 12.69
C GLY A 51 -9.01 17.07 12.33
N ARG A 52 -9.22 16.08 11.45
CA ARG A 52 -10.54 15.61 11.01
C ARG A 52 -10.99 14.35 11.76
N ASP A 53 -10.09 13.38 11.93
CA ASP A 53 -10.35 12.13 12.66
C ASP A 53 -9.14 11.73 13.51
N PRO A 54 -9.25 11.64 14.85
CA PRO A 54 -8.14 11.24 15.71
C PRO A 54 -7.67 9.82 15.40
N ILE A 55 -6.37 9.67 15.14
CA ILE A 55 -5.80 8.38 14.74
C ILE A 55 -5.43 7.59 16.00
N MET A 56 -5.98 6.38 16.11
CA MET A 56 -5.64 5.47 17.20
C MET A 56 -4.52 4.52 16.77
N LEU A 57 -3.39 4.53 17.47
CA LEU A 57 -2.26 3.65 17.15
C LEU A 57 -2.58 2.18 17.43
N ARG A 58 -2.48 1.34 16.39
CA ARG A 58 -2.57 -0.13 16.50
C ARG A 58 -1.20 -0.82 16.39
N SER A 59 -0.14 -0.07 16.11
CA SER A 59 1.24 -0.53 15.92
C SER A 59 2.22 0.44 16.58
N SER A 60 3.51 0.10 16.61
CA SER A 60 4.56 0.97 17.16
C SER A 60 4.63 2.31 16.41
N LEU A 61 4.85 3.41 17.13
CA LEU A 61 5.07 4.76 16.60
C LEU A 61 6.07 4.78 15.43
N LEU A 62 7.21 4.11 15.58
CA LEU A 62 8.24 4.02 14.53
C LEU A 62 7.69 3.46 13.22
N ASN A 63 7.00 2.32 13.27
CA ASN A 63 6.42 1.69 12.08
C ASN A 63 5.35 2.56 11.44
N TYR A 64 4.54 3.26 12.24
CA TYR A 64 3.53 4.17 11.71
C TYR A 64 4.16 5.30 10.91
N TRP A 65 5.10 6.02 11.51
CA TRP A 65 5.83 7.11 10.86
C TRP A 65 6.64 6.64 9.64
N LEU A 66 7.32 5.50 9.76
CA LEU A 66 8.06 4.91 8.65
C LEU A 66 7.13 4.53 7.49
N THR A 67 5.95 4.00 7.78
CA THR A 67 4.97 3.65 6.74
C THR A 67 4.45 4.90 6.05
N ALA A 68 4.14 5.96 6.81
CA ALA A 68 3.67 7.23 6.24
C ALA A 68 4.73 7.90 5.35
N ALA A 69 5.98 8.00 5.81
CA ALA A 69 7.09 8.56 5.04
C ALA A 69 7.40 7.71 3.80
N TYR A 70 7.42 6.38 3.94
CA TYR A 70 7.67 5.46 2.84
C TYR A 70 6.57 5.49 1.78
N TYR A 71 5.32 5.69 2.19
CA TYR A 71 4.21 5.86 1.26
C TYR A 71 4.40 7.10 0.37
N LEU A 72 4.80 8.24 0.94
CA LEU A 72 5.06 9.46 0.16
C LEU A 72 6.23 9.29 -0.81
N PHE A 73 7.30 8.60 -0.39
CA PHE A 73 8.39 8.25 -1.30
C PHE A 73 7.89 7.39 -2.48
N LEU A 74 7.11 6.34 -2.22
CA LEU A 74 6.57 5.49 -3.27
C LEU A 74 5.63 6.27 -4.21
N GLU A 75 4.85 7.20 -3.67
CA GLU A 75 3.98 8.09 -4.45
C GLU A 75 4.80 8.97 -5.40
N GLU A 76 5.87 9.61 -4.91
CA GLU A 76 6.76 10.44 -5.73
C GLU A 76 7.49 9.60 -6.81
N ARG A 77 8.02 8.43 -6.45
CA ARG A 77 8.66 7.51 -7.40
C ARG A 77 7.67 7.03 -8.48
N ARG A 78 6.41 6.82 -8.12
CA ARG A 78 5.34 6.50 -9.08
C ARG A 78 5.05 7.69 -10.00
N ARG A 79 4.94 8.91 -9.47
CA ARG A 79 4.77 10.13 -10.28
C ARG A 79 5.93 10.30 -11.27
N ALA A 80 7.17 10.16 -10.82
CA ALA A 80 8.35 10.24 -11.69
C ALA A 80 8.34 9.17 -12.79
N LYS A 81 7.93 7.93 -12.47
CA LYS A 81 7.80 6.85 -13.45
C LYS A 81 6.65 7.07 -14.44
N THR A 82 5.52 7.59 -13.98
CA THR A 82 4.37 7.92 -14.82
C THR A 82 4.69 9.11 -15.73
N LEU A 83 5.38 10.14 -15.23
CA LEU A 83 5.88 11.23 -16.05
C LEU A 83 6.83 10.70 -17.13
N ARG A 84 7.79 9.85 -16.77
CA ARG A 84 8.73 9.24 -17.73
C ARG A 84 8.06 8.34 -18.77
N ASN A 85 7.00 7.63 -18.39
CA ASN A 85 6.27 6.73 -19.27
C ASN A 85 5.27 7.46 -20.19
N ASN A 86 4.68 8.56 -19.73
CA ASN A 86 3.71 9.33 -20.51
C ASN A 86 4.37 10.44 -21.35
N TRP A 87 5.58 10.88 -21.01
CA TRP A 87 6.24 12.02 -21.65
C TRP A 87 7.60 11.70 -22.27
N GLY A 88 8.05 10.44 -22.26
CA GLY A 88 9.48 10.15 -22.50
C GLY A 88 10.33 10.77 -21.39
N ASP A 89 11.66 10.68 -21.46
CA ASP A 89 12.52 11.36 -20.48
C ASP A 89 12.13 12.85 -20.38
N PRO A 90 11.76 13.38 -19.21
CA PRO A 90 11.58 14.81 -19.03
C PRO A 90 12.98 15.43 -18.87
N LEU A 91 13.90 15.15 -19.79
CA LEU A 91 15.10 15.94 -19.95
C LEU A 91 14.65 17.24 -20.61
N ARG A 92 14.25 18.19 -19.77
CA ARG A 92 14.27 19.64 -20.00
C ARG A 92 14.36 20.02 -21.49
N GLU A 93 13.20 20.24 -22.13
CA GLU A 93 13.19 21.16 -23.26
C GLU A 93 13.41 22.55 -22.69
N TYR A 94 14.67 22.98 -22.69
CA TYR A 94 14.99 24.39 -22.65
C TYR A 94 14.54 24.98 -23.98
N ASP A 95 13.87 26.13 -23.95
CA ASP A 95 13.79 26.91 -25.18
C ASP A 95 15.19 27.39 -25.59
N ASP A 96 15.34 27.86 -26.83
CA ASP A 96 16.63 28.30 -27.39
C ASP A 96 17.31 29.45 -26.60
N ASN A 97 16.64 29.98 -25.56
CA ASN A 97 17.13 31.02 -24.67
C ASN A 97 17.57 30.49 -23.28
N GLY A 98 17.40 29.20 -22.99
CA GLY A 98 17.89 28.57 -21.76
C GLY A 98 17.01 28.78 -20.52
N GLU A 99 15.77 29.25 -20.65
CA GLU A 99 14.86 29.41 -19.50
C GLU A 99 13.98 28.17 -19.30
N GLY A 100 14.08 27.53 -18.12
CA GLY A 100 13.25 26.40 -17.76
C GLY A 100 11.85 26.87 -17.35
N ARG A 101 10.81 26.50 -18.11
CA ARG A 101 9.42 26.82 -17.75
C ARG A 101 9.00 26.05 -16.49
N THR A 102 8.80 26.77 -15.40
CA THR A 102 8.24 26.25 -14.14
C THR A 102 6.76 25.89 -14.29
N ALA A 103 6.43 24.69 -13.80
CA ALA A 103 5.13 24.22 -13.31
C ALA A 103 3.88 24.58 -14.13
N VAL A 104 3.37 23.60 -14.88
CA VAL A 104 1.95 23.56 -15.22
C VAL A 104 1.17 23.49 -13.89
N GLU A 105 0.44 24.56 -13.57
CA GLU A 105 -0.56 24.53 -12.51
C GLU A 105 -1.56 23.42 -12.81
N ILE A 106 -1.58 22.38 -11.98
CA ILE A 106 -2.60 21.32 -12.07
C ILE A 106 -3.89 21.91 -11.49
N PRO A 107 -4.99 22.01 -12.26
CA PRO A 107 -6.24 22.52 -11.73
C PRO A 107 -6.77 21.58 -10.64
N ASP A 108 -7.26 22.18 -9.57
CA ASP A 108 -7.85 21.53 -8.40
C ASP A 108 -9.26 21.00 -8.75
N GLU A 109 -9.35 20.03 -9.68
CA GLU A 109 -10.62 19.41 -10.05
C GLU A 109 -10.92 18.20 -9.15
N LYS A 110 -12.08 18.28 -8.48
CA LYS A 110 -12.78 17.20 -7.78
C LYS A 110 -13.31 16.12 -8.76
N GLY A 111 -12.45 15.61 -9.62
CA GLY A 111 -12.66 14.45 -10.47
C GLY A 111 -11.71 13.33 -10.04
N ALA A 112 -12.14 12.08 -10.12
CA ALA A 112 -11.28 10.94 -9.81
C ALA A 112 -10.00 11.04 -10.63
N ARG A 113 -8.89 11.24 -9.91
CA ARG A 113 -7.53 11.21 -10.43
C ARG A 113 -7.36 10.00 -11.38
N PRO A 114 -6.93 10.15 -12.65
CA PRO A 114 -6.84 9.05 -13.61
C PRO A 114 -5.99 7.86 -13.12
N ASP A 115 -5.03 8.15 -12.25
CA ASP A 115 -4.19 7.23 -11.49
C ASP A 115 -4.98 6.41 -10.46
N GLN A 116 -6.01 6.98 -9.85
CA GLN A 116 -6.93 6.28 -8.94
C GLN A 116 -7.83 5.30 -9.72
N GLU A 117 -8.39 5.71 -10.85
CA GLU A 117 -9.19 4.82 -11.71
C GLU A 117 -8.36 3.65 -12.26
N LEU A 118 -7.12 3.92 -12.67
CA LEU A 118 -6.19 2.87 -13.12
C LEU A 118 -5.82 1.92 -11.97
N PHE A 119 -5.62 2.44 -10.76
CA PHE A 119 -5.32 1.62 -9.59
C PHE A 119 -6.49 0.77 -9.15
N ASP A 120 -7.71 1.33 -9.18
CA ASP A 120 -8.93 0.59 -8.90
C ASP A 120 -9.15 -0.51 -9.95
N LYS A 121 -8.89 -0.24 -11.24
CA LYS A 121 -8.87 -1.25 -12.31
C LYS A 121 -7.83 -2.35 -12.05
N LEU A 122 -6.59 -2.00 -11.71
CA LEU A 122 -5.52 -2.97 -11.42
C LEU A 122 -5.83 -3.82 -10.19
N LYS A 123 -6.44 -3.25 -9.14
CA LYS A 123 -6.92 -3.98 -7.97
C LYS A 123 -8.02 -4.96 -8.34
N VAL A 124 -9.00 -4.52 -9.12
CA VAL A 124 -10.09 -5.38 -9.62
C VAL A 124 -9.53 -6.52 -10.48
N ASP A 125 -8.58 -6.24 -11.37
CA ASP A 125 -7.91 -7.25 -12.19
C ASP A 125 -7.09 -8.23 -11.34
N GLY A 126 -6.45 -7.75 -10.29
CA GLY A 126 -5.74 -8.57 -9.30
C GLY A 126 -6.68 -9.50 -8.55
N LEU A 127 -7.80 -8.98 -8.06
CA LEU A 127 -8.85 -9.76 -7.41
C LEU A 127 -9.44 -10.80 -8.37
N ASN A 128 -9.72 -10.43 -9.62
CA ASN A 128 -10.22 -11.33 -10.66
C ASN A 128 -9.21 -12.43 -11.00
N MET A 129 -7.91 -12.11 -11.05
CA MET A 129 -6.86 -13.11 -11.25
C MET A 129 -6.75 -14.05 -10.05
N MET A 130 -6.76 -13.53 -8.82
CA MET A 130 -6.77 -14.36 -7.61
C MET A 130 -8.00 -15.28 -7.57
N GLY A 131 -9.19 -14.75 -7.87
CA GLY A 131 -10.42 -15.54 -7.98
C GLY A 131 -10.32 -16.67 -9.01
N ARG A 132 -9.73 -16.39 -10.19
CA ARG A 132 -9.46 -17.40 -11.23
C ARG A 132 -8.44 -18.45 -10.82
N VAL A 133 -7.46 -18.10 -9.99
CA VAL A 133 -6.50 -19.08 -9.47
C VAL A 133 -7.14 -19.92 -8.38
N ILE A 134 -7.88 -19.31 -7.43
CA ILE A 134 -8.61 -20.00 -6.37
C ILE A 134 -9.63 -20.98 -6.97
N SER A 135 -10.36 -20.61 -8.02
CA SER A 135 -11.34 -21.51 -8.66
C SER A 135 -10.70 -22.75 -9.31
N LYS A 136 -9.43 -22.65 -9.72
CA LYS A 136 -8.64 -23.76 -10.28
C LYS A 136 -7.93 -24.59 -9.20
N MET A 137 -7.86 -24.11 -7.96
CA MET A 137 -7.35 -24.91 -6.84
C MET A 137 -8.30 -26.07 -6.55
N LYS A 138 -7.74 -27.24 -6.26
CA LYS A 138 -8.51 -28.42 -5.85
C LYS A 138 -8.45 -28.63 -4.34
N GLY A 139 -9.51 -29.21 -3.79
CA GLY A 139 -9.62 -29.63 -2.39
C GLY A 139 -9.78 -28.46 -1.41
N ASP A 140 -9.53 -28.77 -0.13
CA ASP A 140 -9.75 -27.90 1.04
C ASP A 140 -9.26 -26.46 0.88
N CYS A 141 -8.18 -26.23 0.13
CA CYS A 141 -7.65 -24.88 -0.02
C CYS A 141 -8.55 -23.95 -0.83
N ARG A 142 -9.33 -24.46 -1.79
CA ARG A 142 -10.30 -23.64 -2.52
C ARG A 142 -11.39 -23.15 -1.59
N GLU A 143 -11.96 -24.05 -0.81
CA GLU A 143 -13.05 -23.75 0.14
C GLU A 143 -12.57 -22.80 1.24
N VAL A 144 -11.43 -23.09 1.85
CA VAL A 144 -10.82 -22.24 2.90
C VAL A 144 -10.56 -20.82 2.40
N LEU A 145 -9.98 -20.67 1.20
CA LEU A 145 -9.69 -19.35 0.64
C LEU A 145 -10.97 -18.61 0.21
N THR A 146 -11.99 -19.32 -0.26
CA THR A 146 -13.29 -18.73 -0.63
C THR A 146 -14.02 -18.16 0.58
N VAL A 147 -14.05 -18.92 1.69
CA VAL A 147 -14.64 -18.44 2.95
C VAL A 147 -13.82 -17.28 3.53
N TYR A 148 -12.49 -17.36 3.45
CA TYR A 148 -11.60 -16.27 3.88
C TYR A 148 -11.81 -14.96 3.09
N THR A 149 -11.98 -15.03 1.76
CA THR A 149 -12.23 -13.83 0.94
C THR A 149 -13.57 -13.20 1.25
N ARG A 150 -14.63 -14.01 1.46
CA ARG A 150 -15.96 -13.51 1.85
C ARG A 150 -15.94 -12.81 3.21
N GLN A 151 -15.20 -13.35 4.18
CA GLN A 151 -15.02 -12.70 5.48
C GLN A 151 -14.37 -11.32 5.35
N ARG A 152 -13.34 -11.19 4.50
CA ARG A 152 -12.62 -9.92 4.28
C ARG A 152 -13.39 -8.92 3.44
N GLY A 153 -14.24 -9.40 2.53
CA GLY A 153 -15.12 -8.59 1.70
C GLY A 153 -16.37 -8.08 2.43
N GLY A 154 -16.64 -8.56 3.65
CA GLY A 154 -17.87 -8.22 4.38
C GLY A 154 -19.10 -9.01 3.91
N ASP A 155 -18.93 -10.00 3.03
CA ASP A 155 -20.01 -10.83 2.48
C ASP A 155 -20.52 -11.91 3.45
N LEU A 156 -19.88 -12.06 4.61
CA LEU A 156 -20.36 -12.92 5.68
C LEU A 156 -21.26 -12.12 6.61
N ALA A 157 -22.44 -12.65 6.89
CA ALA A 157 -23.35 -12.07 7.89
C ALA A 157 -22.65 -11.90 9.25
N GLU A 158 -22.98 -10.82 9.96
CA GLU A 158 -22.44 -10.56 11.29
C GLU A 158 -22.66 -11.76 12.23
N GLY A 159 -21.60 -12.16 12.93
CA GLY A 159 -21.62 -13.30 13.85
C GLY A 159 -21.25 -14.66 13.23
N VAL A 160 -21.23 -14.80 11.90
CA VAL A 160 -20.85 -16.07 11.25
C VAL A 160 -19.33 -16.24 11.29
N LYS A 161 -18.84 -17.31 11.96
CA LYS A 161 -17.40 -17.57 12.03
C LYS A 161 -16.96 -18.49 10.89
N PRO A 162 -15.88 -18.13 10.15
CA PRO A 162 -15.37 -18.91 9.02
C PRO A 162 -15.07 -20.40 9.31
N HIS A 163 -14.62 -20.69 10.53
CA HIS A 163 -14.27 -22.05 10.94
C HIS A 163 -15.50 -22.92 11.20
N GLU A 164 -16.62 -22.30 11.58
CA GLU A 164 -17.91 -22.98 11.75
C GLU A 164 -18.49 -23.38 10.38
N ILE A 165 -18.36 -22.52 9.36
CA ILE A 165 -18.75 -22.85 7.96
C ILE A 165 -17.99 -24.06 7.43
N LEU A 166 -16.69 -24.14 7.74
CA LEU A 166 -15.79 -25.19 7.25
C LEU A 166 -15.80 -26.44 8.15
N ASN A 167 -16.62 -26.45 9.21
CA ASN A 167 -16.70 -27.51 10.21
C ASN A 167 -15.32 -27.95 10.75
N ILE A 168 -14.48 -26.97 11.10
CA ILE A 168 -13.14 -27.19 11.68
C ILE A 168 -12.93 -26.32 12.91
N THR A 169 -11.95 -26.69 13.73
CA THR A 169 -11.56 -25.86 14.87
C THR A 169 -10.95 -24.55 14.40
N ARG A 170 -11.08 -23.49 15.22
CA ARG A 170 -10.48 -22.17 14.94
C ARG A 170 -8.97 -22.25 14.69
N GLN A 171 -8.25 -23.04 15.49
CA GLN A 171 -6.81 -23.25 15.33
C GLN A 171 -6.48 -23.90 13.98
N ASN A 172 -7.25 -24.92 13.57
CA ASN A 172 -7.07 -25.56 12.26
C ASN A 172 -7.41 -24.62 11.11
N TYR A 173 -8.40 -23.76 11.26
CA TYR A 173 -8.73 -22.74 10.28
C TYR A 173 -7.55 -21.79 10.04
N ASP A 174 -6.97 -21.22 11.09
CA ASP A 174 -5.85 -20.27 10.95
C ASP A 174 -4.63 -20.92 10.27
N VAL A 175 -4.30 -22.16 10.65
CA VAL A 175 -3.21 -22.94 10.04
C VAL A 175 -3.52 -23.28 8.57
N LYS A 176 -4.74 -23.72 8.25
CA LYS A 176 -5.16 -24.01 6.88
C LYS A 176 -5.15 -22.75 6.01
N VAL A 177 -5.64 -21.62 6.52
CA VAL A 177 -5.60 -20.32 5.82
C VAL A 177 -4.16 -19.94 5.48
N HIS A 178 -3.24 -20.04 6.44
CA HIS A 178 -1.83 -19.70 6.19
C HIS A 178 -1.21 -20.60 5.11
N ARG A 179 -1.42 -21.92 5.22
CA ARG A 179 -0.92 -22.90 4.23
C ARG A 179 -1.51 -22.65 2.84
N CYS A 180 -2.81 -22.38 2.75
CA CYS A 180 -3.48 -22.17 1.48
C CYS A 180 -3.13 -20.81 0.86
N LYS A 181 -2.90 -19.76 1.65
CA LYS A 181 -2.36 -18.47 1.17
C LYS A 181 -0.95 -18.63 0.60
N LYS A 182 -0.10 -19.44 1.25
CA LYS A 182 1.23 -19.75 0.72
C LYS A 182 1.13 -20.44 -0.64
N LYS A 183 0.32 -21.51 -0.75
CA LYS A 183 0.06 -22.19 -2.04
C LYS A 183 -0.50 -21.25 -3.10
N LEU A 184 -1.44 -20.37 -2.74
CA LEU A 184 -2.00 -19.39 -3.65
C LEU A 184 -0.90 -18.44 -4.16
N ARG A 185 -0.04 -17.94 -3.27
CA ARG A 185 1.10 -17.10 -3.65
C ARG A 185 2.03 -17.84 -4.61
N ASP A 186 2.40 -19.07 -4.32
CA ASP A 186 3.29 -19.87 -5.18
C ASP A 186 2.68 -20.10 -6.59
N LEU A 187 1.34 -20.19 -6.69
CA LEU A 187 0.64 -20.29 -7.97
C LEU A 187 0.55 -18.95 -8.70
N LEU A 188 0.36 -17.85 -7.97
CA LEU A 188 0.32 -16.50 -8.51
C LEU A 188 1.71 -16.05 -9.00
N GLU A 189 2.78 -16.41 -8.30
CA GLU A 189 4.16 -16.11 -8.71
C GLU A 189 4.56 -16.76 -10.05
N LYS A 190 3.86 -17.82 -10.47
CA LYS A 190 4.01 -18.42 -11.80
C LYS A 190 3.35 -17.59 -12.92
N LYS A 191 2.59 -16.54 -12.59
CA LYS A 191 1.96 -15.61 -13.54
C LYS A 191 2.83 -14.36 -13.69
N SER A 192 3.25 -14.06 -14.92
CA SER A 192 4.04 -12.86 -15.25
C SER A 192 3.41 -11.57 -14.71
N TRP A 193 2.11 -11.41 -14.98
CA TRP A 193 1.34 -10.26 -14.51
C TRP A 193 1.39 -10.06 -12.97
N PHE A 194 1.36 -11.15 -12.18
CA PHE A 194 1.48 -11.03 -10.72
C PHE A 194 2.87 -10.57 -10.30
N ARG A 195 3.93 -11.06 -10.95
CA ARG A 195 5.32 -10.68 -10.63
C ARG A 195 5.57 -9.22 -10.95
N GLU A 196 5.07 -8.74 -12.09
CA GLU A 196 5.21 -7.37 -12.56
C GLU A 196 4.44 -6.37 -11.70
N ASN A 197 3.33 -6.79 -11.08
CA ASN A 197 2.44 -5.94 -10.29
C ASN A 197 2.44 -6.28 -8.79
N ARG A 198 3.41 -7.08 -8.31
CA ARG A 198 3.45 -7.57 -6.92
C ARG A 198 3.48 -6.43 -5.90
N ASP A 199 4.29 -5.42 -6.17
CA ASP A 199 4.50 -4.28 -5.30
C ASP A 199 3.31 -3.29 -5.33
N LEU A 200 2.40 -3.43 -6.30
CA LEU A 200 1.14 -2.67 -6.37
C LEU A 200 0.00 -3.37 -5.61
N MET A 201 0.06 -4.70 -5.45
CA MET A 201 -0.99 -5.50 -4.80
C MET A 201 -0.75 -5.78 -3.31
N LEU A 202 0.50 -5.65 -2.82
CA LEU A 202 0.86 -5.90 -1.41
C LEU A 202 1.09 -4.63 -0.58
N SER A 203 1.02 -3.46 -1.21
CA SER A 203 1.01 -2.13 -0.57
C SER A 203 -0.41 -1.72 -0.18
#